data_AF-A0A1V6AU89-F1
#
_entry.id   AF-A0A1V6AU89-F1
#
_cell.length_a   1.000
_cell.length_b   1.000
_cell.length_c   1.000
_cell.angle_alpha   90.00
_cell.angle_beta   90.00
_cell.angle_gamma   90.00
#
_symmetry.space_group_name_H-M   'P 1'
#
loop_
_entity.id
_entity.type
_entity.pdbx_description
1 polymer ?
#
loop_
_entity_poly.entity_id
_entity_poly.type
_entity_poly.pdbx_seq_one_letter_code
_entity_poly.pdbx_strand_id
1 'polypeptide(L)'
;MLVFLKKFTNDEKRCMYVDIDYPLEPEYMAADGFHPRPHACSLWARHLAVMIHDRLDQKEKKTMTISIHKGSLCLLKLNASFL
;
A
#
# COMPACT_ATOMS: atom_id res chain seq x y z
N MET A 1 6.64 1.56 20.56
CA MET A 1 5.29 1.81 20.01
C MET A 1 5.12 1.24 18.60
N LEU A 2 6.04 1.54 17.66
CA LEU A 2 5.97 1.07 16.26
C LEU A 2 5.91 -0.46 16.08
N VAL A 3 6.61 -1.23 16.92
CA VAL A 3 6.58 -2.71 16.91
C VAL A 3 5.17 -3.26 17.17
N PHE A 4 4.37 -2.58 17.99
CA PHE A 4 3.01 -3.03 18.32
C PHE A 4 2.03 -2.77 17.18
N LEU A 5 2.12 -1.62 16.50
CA LEU A 5 1.26 -1.34 15.34
C LEU A 5 1.53 -2.32 14.20
N LYS A 6 2.81 -2.54 13.86
CA LYS A 6 3.18 -3.48 12.78
C LYS A 6 2.71 -4.91 13.09
N LYS A 7 2.86 -5.35 14.35
CA LYS A 7 2.36 -6.66 14.79
C LYS A 7 0.83 -6.73 14.71
N PHE A 8 0.11 -5.73 15.22
CA PHE A 8 -1.35 -5.69 15.19
C PHE A 8 -1.90 -5.76 13.75
N THR A 9 -1.29 -5.05 12.80
CA THR A 9 -1.73 -5.09 11.40
C THR A 9 -1.42 -6.40 10.68
N ASN A 10 -0.45 -7.20 11.15
CA ASN A 10 -0.23 -8.53 10.58
C ASN A 10 -1.38 -9.49 10.90
N ASP A 11 -2.05 -9.28 12.04
CA ASP A 11 -3.15 -10.13 12.50
C ASP A 11 -4.51 -9.69 11.91
N GLU A 12 -4.64 -8.46 11.39
CA GLU A 12 -5.87 -7.91 10.80
C GLU A 12 -5.78 -7.77 9.28
N LYS A 13 -6.46 -8.68 8.56
CA LYS A 13 -6.42 -8.77 7.08
C LYS A 13 -6.97 -7.54 6.34
N ARG A 14 -7.78 -6.71 7.01
CA ARG A 14 -8.37 -5.50 6.42
C ARG A 14 -7.46 -4.28 6.52
N CYS A 15 -6.42 -4.34 7.33
CA CYS A 15 -5.48 -3.26 7.54
C CYS A 15 -4.13 -3.59 6.93
N MET A 16 -3.34 -2.54 6.69
CA MET A 16 -1.95 -2.65 6.29
C MET A 16 -1.19 -1.54 6.99
N TYR A 17 -0.04 -1.88 7.55
CA TYR A 17 0.85 -0.90 8.13
C TYR A 17 1.77 -0.34 7.05
N VAL A 18 1.90 0.99 7.04
CA VAL A 18 2.75 1.74 6.11
C VAL A 18 3.79 2.46 6.95
N ASP A 19 5.06 2.17 6.69
CA ASP A 19 6.17 2.83 7.37
C ASP A 19 6.29 4.29 6.91
N ILE A 20 6.93 5.12 7.74
CA ILE A 20 7.35 6.46 7.34
C ILE A 20 8.58 6.30 6.44
N ASP A 21 8.55 6.88 5.24
CA ASP A 21 9.55 6.68 4.19
C ASP A 21 10.46 7.91 3.96
N TYR A 22 10.32 8.95 4.79
CA TYR A 22 11.21 10.12 4.76
C TYR A 22 12.25 10.08 5.89
N PRO A 23 13.44 10.68 5.70
CA PRO A 23 14.46 10.77 6.74
C PRO A 23 13.96 11.55 7.97
N LEU A 24 14.28 11.08 9.17
CA LEU A 24 13.95 11.77 10.44
C LEU A 24 15.01 12.81 10.82
N GLU A 25 15.50 13.56 9.82
CA GLU A 25 16.53 14.58 9.97
C GLU A 25 15.92 15.99 10.07
N PRO A 26 16.62 16.98 10.68
CA PRO A 26 16.08 18.32 10.91
C PRO A 26 15.54 19.02 9.65
N GLU A 27 16.10 18.72 8.48
CA GLU A 27 15.68 19.29 7.19
C GLU A 27 14.24 18.87 6.83
N TYR A 28 13.81 17.69 7.28
CA TYR A 28 12.48 17.12 7.03
C TYR A 28 11.49 17.41 8.16
N MET A 29 11.96 17.98 9.27
CA MET A 29 11.16 18.25 10.49
C MET A 29 10.92 19.74 10.71
N ALA A 30 9.71 20.08 11.17
CA ALA A 30 9.36 21.41 11.62
C ALA A 30 10.23 21.83 12.84
N ALA A 31 10.13 23.10 13.23
CA ALA A 31 10.95 23.65 14.32
C ALA A 31 10.73 22.98 15.69
N ASP A 32 9.62 22.26 15.85
CA ASP A 32 9.31 21.49 17.06
C ASP A 32 10.01 20.12 17.11
N GLY A 33 10.70 19.72 16.04
CA GLY A 33 11.40 18.43 15.95
C GLY A 33 10.47 17.21 15.90
N PHE A 34 9.17 17.40 15.65
CA PHE A 34 8.18 16.33 15.64
C PHE A 34 7.33 16.29 14.37
N HIS A 35 6.81 17.44 13.92
CA HIS A 35 5.96 17.47 12.74
C HIS A 35 6.79 17.43 11.46
N PRO A 36 6.38 16.67 10.44
CA PRO A 36 7.03 16.72 9.13
C PRO A 36 6.82 18.09 8.47
N ARG A 37 7.84 18.55 7.73
CA ARG A 37 7.71 19.68 6.80
C ARG A 37 6.88 19.28 5.57
N PRO A 38 6.38 20.25 4.79
CA PRO A 38 5.54 19.97 3.62
C PRO A 38 6.14 18.99 2.60
N HIS A 39 7.45 19.04 2.36
CA HIS A 39 8.09 18.11 1.42
C HIS A 39 8.20 16.68 1.98
N ALA A 40 8.37 16.50 3.29
CA ALA A 40 8.31 15.20 3.96
C ALA A 40 6.90 14.59 3.87
N CYS A 41 5.85 15.40 4.09
CA CYS A 41 4.47 14.99 3.87
C CYS A 41 4.24 14.53 2.41
N SER A 42 4.84 15.23 1.45
CA SER A 42 4.71 14.89 0.03
C SER A 42 5.39 13.57 -0.33
N LEU A 43 6.53 13.24 0.29
CA LEU A 43 7.19 11.94 0.15
C LEU A 43 6.27 10.82 0.69
N TRP A 44 5.78 11.00 1.92
CA TRP A 44 4.91 10.03 2.56
C TRP A 44 3.60 9.80 1.81
N ALA A 45 2.98 10.87 1.30
CA ALA A 45 1.76 10.75 0.50
C ALA A 45 1.97 9.92 -0.78
N ARG A 46 3.13 10.09 -1.45
CA ARG A 46 3.47 9.28 -2.63
C ARG A 46 3.67 7.81 -2.27
N HIS A 47 4.40 7.52 -1.20
CA HIS A 47 4.59 6.15 -0.75
C HIS A 47 3.26 5.50 -0.36
N LEU A 48 2.41 6.21 0.38
CA LEU A 48 1.08 5.74 0.74
C LEU A 48 0.23 5.42 -0.50
N ALA A 49 0.26 6.26 -1.53
CA ALA A 49 -0.48 6.02 -2.77
C ALA A 49 -0.02 4.71 -3.46
N VAL A 50 1.29 4.48 -3.60
CA VAL A 50 1.85 3.25 -4.17
C VAL A 50 1.37 2.03 -3.38
N MET A 51 1.47 2.08 -2.05
CA MET A 51 1.05 0.99 -1.17
C MET A 51 -0.45 0.67 -1.29
N ILE A 52 -1.30 1.70 -1.45
CA ILE A 52 -2.74 1.51 -1.68
C ILE A 52 -3.00 0.81 -3.01
N HIS A 53 -2.35 1.26 -4.09
CA HIS A 53 -2.50 0.65 -5.42
C HIS A 53 -2.07 -0.82 -5.41
N ASP A 54 -0.89 -1.13 -4.87
CA ASP A 54 -0.39 -2.51 -4.77
C ASP A 54 -1.38 -3.43 -4.01
N ARG A 55 -2.01 -2.89 -2.95
CA ARG A 55 -2.97 -3.65 -2.15
C ARG A 55 -4.27 -3.94 -2.91
N LEU A 56 -4.75 -2.99 -3.71
CA LEU A 56 -5.94 -3.16 -4.54
C LEU A 56 -5.68 -4.17 -5.66
N ASP A 57 -4.56 -4.06 -6.35
CA ASP A 57 -4.15 -4.99 -7.41
C ASP A 57 -4.06 -6.44 -6.90
N GLN A 58 -3.52 -6.65 -5.70
CA GLN A 58 -3.47 -7.98 -5.08
C GLN A 58 -4.87 -8.54 -4.76
N LYS A 59 -5.82 -7.67 -4.36
CA LYS A 59 -7.22 -8.09 -4.12
C LYS A 59 -7.91 -8.49 -5.41
N GLU A 60 -7.67 -7.76 -6.50
CA GLU A 60 -8.21 -8.08 -7.82
C GLU A 60 -7.66 -9.40 -8.35
N LYS A 61 -6.33 -9.60 -8.31
CA LYS A 61 -5.69 -10.86 -8.71
C LYS A 61 -6.22 -12.05 -7.91
N LYS A 62 -6.36 -11.91 -6.58
CA LYS A 62 -6.91 -12.97 -5.72
C LYS A 62 -8.36 -13.30 -6.06
N THR A 63 -9.18 -12.29 -6.31
CA THR A 63 -10.59 -12.47 -6.70
C THR A 63 -10.69 -13.19 -8.04
N MET A 64 -9.85 -12.82 -9.02
CA MET A 64 -9.81 -13.45 -10.33
C MET A 64 -9.38 -14.92 -10.26
N THR A 65 -8.33 -15.25 -9.49
CA THR A 65 -7.89 -16.65 -9.30
C THR A 65 -8.96 -17.52 -8.62
N ILE A 66 -9.67 -16.99 -7.63
CA ILE A 66 -10.77 -17.73 -6.96
C ILE A 66 -11.94 -17.94 -7.93
N SER A 67 -12.27 -16.94 -8.76
CA SER A 67 -13.32 -17.04 -9.77
C SER A 67 -12.99 -18.09 -10.84
N ILE A 68 -11.73 -18.16 -11.30
CA ILE A 68 -11.28 -19.17 -12.27
C ILE A 68 -11.36 -20.59 -11.69
N HIS A 69 -11.12 -20.77 -10.39
CA HIS A 69 -11.19 -22.09 -9.74
C HIS A 69 -12.61 -22.56 -9.39
N LYS A 70 -13.62 -21.69 -9.36
CA LYS A 70 -15.00 -22.05 -8.93
C LYS A 70 -16.00 -22.26 -10.06
N GLY A 71 -15.64 -21.98 -11.31
CA GLY A 71 -16.55 -22.23 -12.41
C GLY A 71 -15.89 -22.07 -13.75
N SER A 72 -15.72 -23.21 -14.43
CA SER A 72 -15.55 -23.30 -15.88
C SER A 72 -14.28 -22.65 -16.45
N LEU A 73 -13.36 -23.51 -16.89
CA LEU A 73 -12.34 -23.21 -17.87
C LEU A 73 -13.03 -22.79 -19.19
N CYS A 74 -13.44 -21.53 -19.32
CA CYS A 74 -13.90 -21.00 -20.60
C CYS A 74 -13.39 -19.57 -20.80
N LEU A 75 -12.24 -19.48 -21.48
CA LEU A 75 -11.86 -18.40 -22.39
C LEU A 75 -12.16 -16.97 -21.92
N LEU A 76 -11.36 -16.44 -20.98
CA LEU A 76 -11.15 -14.99 -20.95
C LEU A 76 -9.94 -14.65 -21.81
N LYS A 77 -10.29 -14.34 -23.05
CA LYS A 77 -9.53 -13.64 -24.09
C LYS A 77 -8.45 -12.73 -23.48
N LEU A 78 -7.24 -12.91 -24.01
CA LEU A 78 -6.22 -11.88 -24.13
C LEU A 78 -6.87 -10.52 -24.44
N ASN A 79 -6.84 -9.61 -23.49
CA ASN A 79 -6.84 -8.17 -23.77
C ASN A 79 -5.54 -7.60 -23.21
N ALA A 80 -4.43 -8.07 -23.79
CA ALA A 80 -3.20 -7.30 -23.86
C ALA A 80 -3.40 -6.26 -24.96
N SER A 81 -4.08 -5.15 -24.63
CA SER A 81 -4.09 -3.91 -25.42
C SER A 81 -4.86 -2.85 -24.64
N PHE A 82 -4.16 -2.11 -23.78
CA PHE A 82 -4.44 -0.70 -23.62
C PHE A 82 -3.08 0.02 -23.72
N LEU A 83 -2.93 0.68 -24.86
CA LEU A 83 -2.08 1.84 -25.08
C LEU A 83 -2.28 2.88 -23.98
#